data_AF-A0A1V4TYN3-F1
#
_entry.id   AF-A0A1V4TYN3-F1
#
_cell.length_a   1.000
_cell.length_b   1.000
_cell.length_c   1.000
_cell.angle_alpha   90.00
_cell.angle_beta   90.00
_cell.angle_gamma   90.00
#
_symmetry.space_group_name_H-M   'P 1'
#
loop_
_entity.id
_entity.type
_entity.pdbx_description
1 polymer ?
#
loop_
_entity_poly.entity_id
_entity_poly.type
_entity_poly.pdbx_seq_one_letter_code
_entity_poly.pdbx_strand_id
1 'polypeptide(L)'
;MKPNLSATIPGERIIDSFGLERENPDRTVFLNDPDLMERFINASDTDISPYYYPKGPVIGFRKDMQGSIIVMIDDSQKVNRTVVYEIHNRISERGRTFNITNVPCKFVLTGIVHVEVPRDTVL
;
A
#
# COMPACT_ATOMS: atom_id res chain seq x y z
N MET A 1 17.16 15.48 13.34
CA MET A 1 15.93 15.33 12.54
C MET A 1 16.15 14.22 11.53
N LYS A 2 15.47 13.08 11.66
CA LYS A 2 15.45 12.08 10.59
C LYS A 2 14.45 12.57 9.52
N PRO A 3 14.78 12.55 8.22
CA PRO A 3 13.85 12.95 7.19
C PRO A 3 12.66 11.99 7.19
N ASN A 4 11.44 12.54 7.28
CA ASN A 4 10.21 11.82 6.95
C ASN A 4 10.24 11.50 5.46
N LEU A 5 10.75 10.33 5.10
CA LEU A 5 10.65 9.81 3.74
C LEU A 5 9.25 9.23 3.55
N SER A 6 8.25 10.12 3.38
CA SER A 6 7.07 9.79 2.60
C SER A 6 7.52 9.69 1.15
N ALA A 7 8.01 8.51 0.76
CA ALA A 7 8.29 8.23 -0.63
C ALA A 7 6.97 7.82 -1.29
N THR A 8 6.18 8.82 -1.68
CA THR A 8 5.20 8.66 -2.75
C THR A 8 5.95 8.12 -3.97
N ILE A 9 5.65 6.89 -4.38
CA ILE A 9 6.15 6.35 -5.64
C ILE A 9 5.39 7.07 -6.76
N PRO A 10 6.01 7.42 -7.89
CA PRO A 10 5.34 8.13 -8.98
C PRO A 10 4.36 7.22 -9.72
N GLY A 11 3.23 6.93 -9.09
CA GLY A 11 1.94 6.62 -9.69
C GLY A 11 0.85 7.61 -9.23
N GLU A 12 1.18 8.50 -8.28
CA GLU A 12 0.20 9.29 -7.52
C GLU A 12 -0.26 10.61 -8.15
N ARG A 13 0.39 11.10 -9.22
CA ARG A 13 0.00 12.38 -9.82
C ARG A 13 -0.41 12.20 -11.29
N ILE A 14 -1.69 12.35 -11.59
CA ILE A 14 -2.11 12.69 -12.96
C ILE A 14 -1.76 14.16 -13.13
N ILE A 15 -0.59 14.44 -13.69
CA ILE A 15 -0.14 15.81 -13.92
C ILE A 15 -0.69 16.25 -15.27
N ASP A 16 -1.41 17.37 -15.30
CA ASP A 16 -1.85 17.92 -16.58
C ASP A 16 -0.71 18.58 -17.36
N SER A 17 -0.98 19.03 -18.57
CA SER A 17 0.02 19.69 -19.42
C SER A 17 0.63 20.96 -18.81
N PHE A 18 0.07 21.47 -17.71
CA PHE A 18 0.52 22.66 -16.98
C PHE A 18 1.24 22.34 -15.68
N GLY A 19 1.43 21.07 -15.33
CA GLY A 19 2.13 20.69 -14.11
C GLY A 19 1.23 20.57 -12.87
N LEU A 20 -0.09 20.64 -13.01
CA LEU A 20 -1.04 20.56 -11.89
C LEU A 20 -1.47 19.11 -11.63
N GLU A 21 -1.55 18.71 -10.35
CA GLU A 21 -2.17 17.45 -9.96
C GLU A 21 -3.66 17.45 -10.32
N ARG A 22 -4.12 16.41 -11.02
CA ARG A 22 -5.53 16.11 -11.23
C ARG A 22 -6.00 15.06 -10.24
N GLU A 23 -7.27 15.16 -9.89
CA GLU A 23 -8.00 14.14 -9.14
C GLU A 23 -7.93 12.81 -9.88
N ASN A 24 -7.59 11.73 -9.17
CA ASN A 24 -7.61 10.39 -9.73
C ASN A 24 -9.09 9.93 -9.82
N PRO A 25 -9.71 9.82 -11.01
CA PRO A 25 -11.12 9.49 -11.13
C PRO A 25 -11.44 8.10 -10.58
N ASP A 26 -10.47 7.18 -10.60
CA ASP A 26 -10.61 5.83 -10.07
C ASP A 26 -10.66 5.80 -8.53
N ARG A 27 -10.19 6.87 -7.87
CA ARG A 27 -10.35 7.06 -6.42
C ARG A 27 -11.82 7.25 -6.05
N THR A 28 -12.56 7.98 -6.90
CA THR A 28 -13.99 8.24 -6.71
C THR A 28 -14.83 6.98 -6.93
N VAL A 29 -14.38 6.07 -7.81
CA VAL A 29 -15.00 4.74 -7.97
C VAL A 29 -14.96 3.95 -6.66
N PHE A 30 -13.80 3.90 -6.01
CA PHE A 30 -13.65 3.21 -4.72
C PHE A 30 -14.43 3.85 -3.57
N LEU A 31 -14.60 5.17 -3.58
CA LEU A 31 -15.39 5.87 -2.57
C LEU A 31 -16.90 5.63 -2.74
N ASN A 32 -17.36 5.50 -3.98
CA ASN A 32 -18.77 5.32 -4.31
C ASN A 32 -19.23 3.84 -4.28
N ASP A 33 -18.28 2.89 -4.35
CA ASP A 33 -18.56 1.45 -4.30
C ASP A 33 -17.67 0.74 -3.26
N PRO A 34 -18.10 0.68 -1.99
CA PRO A 34 -17.32 0.08 -0.91
C PRO A 34 -17.17 -1.44 -1.05
N ASP A 35 -18.13 -2.12 -1.69
CA ASP A 35 -18.10 -3.57 -1.91
C ASP A 35 -17.06 -3.93 -2.98
N LEU A 36 -16.97 -3.13 -4.05
CA LEU A 36 -15.89 -3.25 -5.04
C LEU A 36 -14.54 -3.03 -4.38
N MET A 37 -14.41 -2.03 -3.51
CA MET A 37 -13.17 -1.78 -2.76
C MET A 37 -12.80 -2.97 -1.87
N GLU A 38 -13.74 -3.56 -1.14
CA GLU A 38 -13.47 -4.73 -0.30
C GLU A 38 -13.03 -5.94 -1.11
N ARG A 39 -13.75 -6.24 -2.21
CA ARG A 39 -13.37 -7.32 -3.13
C ARG A 39 -12.00 -7.09 -3.76
N PHE A 40 -11.70 -5.85 -4.12
CA PHE A 40 -10.40 -5.47 -4.65
C PHE A 40 -9.30 -5.73 -3.63
N ILE A 41 -9.45 -5.25 -2.40
CA ILE A 41 -8.47 -5.42 -1.32
C ILE A 41 -8.23 -6.91 -1.06
N ASN A 42 -9.29 -7.71 -0.92
CA ASN A 42 -9.14 -9.14 -0.64
C ASN A 42 -8.38 -9.88 -1.76
N ALA A 43 -8.65 -9.52 -3.02
CA ALA A 43 -7.94 -10.08 -4.16
C ALA A 43 -6.47 -9.62 -4.21
N SER A 44 -6.20 -8.32 -4.04
CA SER A 44 -4.84 -7.77 -4.02
C SER A 44 -4.02 -8.25 -2.84
N ASP A 45 -4.62 -8.45 -1.66
CA ASP A 45 -3.94 -8.96 -0.48
C ASP A 45 -3.37 -10.37 -0.73
N THR A 46 -4.15 -11.19 -1.44
CA THR A 46 -3.71 -12.52 -1.88
C THR A 46 -2.50 -12.42 -2.82
N ASP A 47 -2.51 -11.49 -3.78
CA ASP A 47 -1.43 -11.32 -4.75
C ASP A 47 -0.12 -10.84 -4.13
N ILE A 48 -0.21 -10.01 -3.08
CA ILE A 48 0.97 -9.48 -2.40
C ILE A 48 1.38 -10.31 -1.17
N SER A 49 0.62 -11.37 -0.85
CA SER A 49 0.94 -12.30 0.24
C SER A 49 2.40 -12.79 0.29
N PRO A 50 3.12 -13.01 -0.83
CA PRO A 50 4.53 -13.41 -0.80
C PRO A 50 5.48 -12.36 -0.22
N TYR A 51 5.08 -11.08 -0.19
CA TYR A 51 5.87 -9.96 0.29
C TYR A 51 5.66 -9.66 1.78
N TYR A 52 4.79 -10.40 2.46
CA TYR A 52 4.52 -10.21 3.88
C TYR A 52 5.68 -10.66 4.78
N TYR A 53 5.87 -9.94 5.87
CA TYR A 53 6.77 -10.30 6.96
C TYR A 53 6.42 -11.71 7.50
N PRO A 54 7.43 -12.55 7.82
CA PRO A 54 8.87 -12.29 7.80
C PRO A 54 9.56 -12.52 6.45
N LYS A 55 8.84 -12.97 5.41
CA LYS A 55 9.43 -13.31 4.11
C LYS A 55 9.75 -12.09 3.26
N GLY A 56 8.97 -11.03 3.43
CA GLY A 56 9.21 -9.74 2.80
C GLY A 56 8.94 -8.58 3.76
N PRO A 57 8.94 -7.34 3.26
CA PRO A 57 8.92 -6.16 4.10
C PRO A 57 7.52 -5.64 4.43
N VAL A 58 6.45 -6.23 3.88
CA VAL A 58 5.07 -5.77 4.10
C VAL A 58 4.57 -6.25 5.46
N ILE A 59 4.11 -5.33 6.30
CA ILE A 59 3.53 -5.65 7.62
C ILE A 59 2.02 -5.39 7.67
N GLY A 60 1.46 -4.77 6.63
CA GLY A 60 0.03 -4.63 6.50
C GLY A 60 -0.41 -4.04 5.17
N PHE A 61 -1.67 -4.33 4.82
CA PHE A 61 -2.31 -3.90 3.59
C PHE A 61 -3.76 -3.54 3.88
N ARG A 62 -4.13 -2.27 3.73
CA ARG A 62 -5.44 -1.75 4.18
C ARG A 62 -5.93 -0.66 3.24
N LYS A 63 -7.18 -0.19 3.43
CA LYS A 63 -7.65 1.08 2.84
C LYS A 63 -7.63 2.22 3.85
N ASP A 64 -7.41 3.44 3.38
CA ASP A 64 -7.73 4.65 4.12
C ASP A 64 -9.19 5.09 3.90
N MET A 65 -9.65 6.03 4.73
CA MET A 65 -11.00 6.59 4.63
C MET A 65 -11.22 7.40 3.34
N GLN A 66 -10.16 7.69 2.59
CA GLN A 66 -10.20 8.49 1.38
C GLN A 66 -10.06 7.61 0.12
N GLY A 67 -10.34 6.31 0.21
CA GLY A 67 -10.35 5.40 -0.93
C GLY A 67 -8.97 5.09 -1.51
N SER A 68 -7.89 5.28 -0.74
CA SER A 68 -6.55 4.84 -1.12
C SER A 68 -6.17 3.55 -0.43
N ILE A 69 -5.35 2.77 -1.09
CA ILE A 69 -4.72 1.57 -0.54
C ILE A 69 -3.43 1.97 0.15
N ILE A 70 -3.22 1.43 1.34
CA ILE A 70 -2.00 1.63 2.13
C ILE A 70 -1.28 0.30 2.22
N VAL A 71 -0.04 0.28 1.72
CA VAL A 71 0.95 -0.76 1.93
C VAL A 71 1.89 -0.30 3.04
N MET A 72 1.82 -0.96 4.19
CA MET A 72 2.68 -0.69 5.33
C MET A 72 3.95 -1.54 5.23
N ILE A 73 5.10 -0.87 5.27
CA ILE A 73 6.43 -1.43 5.12
C ILE A 73 7.17 -1.28 6.45
N ASP A 74 7.78 -2.36 6.92
CA ASP A 74 8.66 -2.33 8.10
C ASP A 74 9.85 -1.39 7.86
N ASP A 75 9.98 -0.35 8.70
CA ASP A 75 11.05 0.62 8.61
C ASP A 75 12.44 0.07 9.02
N SER A 76 12.46 -1.10 9.65
CA SER A 76 13.69 -1.83 9.99
C SER A 76 14.33 -2.51 8.76
N GLN A 77 13.54 -2.78 7.72
CA GLN A 77 14.01 -3.46 6.53
C GLN A 77 14.57 -2.49 5.49
N LYS A 78 15.72 -2.86 4.91
CA LYS A 78 16.25 -2.17 3.72
C LYS A 78 15.44 -2.57 2.49
N VAL A 79 14.33 -1.88 2.27
CA VAL A 79 13.52 -2.10 1.06
C VAL A 79 14.12 -1.34 -0.11
N ASN A 80 14.45 -2.05 -1.19
CA ASN A 80 14.88 -1.40 -2.42
C ASN A 80 13.66 -0.98 -3.26
N ARG A 81 13.89 -0.07 -4.23
CA ARG A 81 12.82 0.39 -5.11
C ARG A 81 12.21 -0.72 -5.97
N THR A 82 12.97 -1.75 -6.32
CA THR A 82 12.50 -2.87 -7.15
C THR A 82 11.34 -3.61 -6.48
N VAL A 83 11.47 -3.98 -5.21
CA VAL A 83 10.42 -4.67 -4.45
C VAL A 83 9.14 -3.83 -4.38
N VAL A 84 9.31 -2.52 -4.16
CA VAL A 84 8.20 -1.56 -4.14
C VAL A 84 7.48 -1.49 -5.50
N TYR A 85 8.24 -1.44 -6.59
CA TYR A 85 7.67 -1.47 -7.94
C TYR A 85 6.96 -2.79 -8.26
N GLU A 86 7.51 -3.93 -7.81
CA GLU A 86 6.87 -5.22 -7.99
C GLU A 86 5.51 -5.29 -7.28
N ILE A 87 5.46 -4.90 -6.00
CA ILE A 87 4.21 -4.86 -5.22
C ILE A 87 3.20 -3.92 -5.91
N HIS A 88 3.63 -2.73 -6.30
CA HIS A 88 2.78 -1.77 -7.01
C HIS A 88 2.25 -2.36 -8.34
N ASN A 89 3.09 -3.05 -9.10
CA ASN A 89 2.69 -3.69 -10.35
C ASN A 89 1.66 -4.79 -10.13
N ARG A 90 1.79 -5.61 -9.08
CA ARG A 90 0.78 -6.62 -8.73
C ARG A 90 -0.57 -5.99 -8.41
N ILE A 91 -0.57 -4.93 -7.61
CA ILE A 91 -1.78 -4.17 -7.29
C ILE A 91 -2.40 -3.56 -8.57
N SER A 92 -1.56 -3.02 -9.46
CA SER A 92 -2.00 -2.43 -10.73
C SER A 92 -2.56 -3.46 -11.71
N GLU A 93 -1.94 -4.64 -11.80
CA GLU A 93 -2.44 -5.78 -12.59
C GLU A 93 -3.82 -6.22 -12.09
N ARG A 94 -3.99 -6.32 -10.77
CA ARG A 94 -5.30 -6.57 -10.16
C ARG A 94 -6.29 -5.44 -10.47
N GLY A 95 -5.85 -4.18 -10.46
CA GLY A 95 -6.62 -3.02 -10.88
C GLY A 95 -7.34 -3.25 -12.19
N ARG A 96 -6.58 -3.69 -13.20
CA ARG A 96 -7.10 -3.91 -14.56
C ARG A 96 -8.20 -4.96 -14.61
N THR A 97 -8.18 -5.98 -13.75
CA THR A 97 -9.26 -6.99 -13.70
C THR A 97 -10.56 -6.45 -13.11
N PHE A 98 -10.50 -5.32 -12.42
CA PHE A 98 -11.64 -4.58 -11.87
C PHE A 98 -11.99 -3.33 -12.70
N ASN A 99 -11.41 -3.17 -13.91
CA ASN A 99 -11.52 -1.96 -14.74
C ASN A 99 -11.00 -0.68 -14.06
N ILE A 100 -10.08 -0.82 -13.11
CA ILE A 100 -9.39 0.28 -12.44
C ILE A 100 -8.01 0.42 -13.05
N THR A 101 -7.76 1.54 -13.70
CA THR A 101 -6.52 1.75 -14.46
C THR A 101 -5.44 2.47 -13.67
N ASN A 102 -5.86 3.23 -12.65
CA ASN A 102 -4.99 3.99 -11.78
C ASN A 102 -5.36 3.74 -10.30
N VAL A 103 -4.88 2.64 -9.74
CA VAL A 103 -5.15 2.29 -8.34
C VAL A 103 -4.46 3.32 -7.41
N PRO A 104 -5.20 4.08 -6.58
CA PRO A 104 -4.61 5.00 -5.61
C PRO A 104 -3.91 4.18 -4.51
N CYS A 105 -2.58 4.08 -4.57
CA CYS A 105 -1.76 3.24 -3.69
C CYS A 105 -0.63 4.04 -3.04
N LYS A 106 -0.52 3.95 -1.72
CA LYS A 106 0.46 4.63 -0.87
C LYS A 106 1.35 3.60 -0.19
N PHE A 107 2.65 3.87 -0.13
CA PHE A 107 3.60 3.08 0.64
C PHE A 107 4.05 3.89 1.84
N VAL A 108 3.89 3.33 3.04
CA VAL A 108 4.22 4.00 4.29
C VAL A 108 5.23 3.15 5.06
N LEU A 109 6.29 3.81 5.53
CA LEU A 109 7.25 3.19 6.45
C LEU A 109 6.67 3.26 7.86
N THR A 110 6.67 2.14 8.56
CA THR A 110 6.16 2.03 9.93
C THR A 110 6.98 1.01 10.71
N GLY A 111 7.39 1.37 11.92
CA GLY A 111 8.10 0.45 12.80
C GLY A 111 7.16 -0.58 13.43
N ILE A 112 7.66 -1.80 13.59
CA ILE A 112 7.04 -2.80 14.46
C ILE A 112 7.54 -2.57 15.88
N VAL A 113 6.64 -2.35 16.84
CA VAL A 113 7.02 -2.41 18.26
C VAL A 113 7.18 -3.88 18.64
N HIS A 114 8.41 -4.33 18.80
CA HIS A 114 8.70 -5.63 19.40
C HIS A 114 8.37 -5.55 20.90
N VAL A 115 7.22 -6.10 21.30
CA VAL A 115 6.92 -6.32 22.71
C VAL A 115 7.57 -7.64 23.11
N GLU A 116 8.69 -7.56 23.81
CA GLU A 116 9.25 -8.72 24.51
C GLU A 116 8.32 -9.07 25.68
N VAL A 117 7.61 -10.19 25.59
CA VAL A 117 6.88 -10.74 26.73
C VAL A 117 7.88 -11.48 27.60
N PRO A 118 8.13 -11.06 28.86
CA PRO A 118 9.04 -11.78 29.76
C PRO A 118 8.54 -13.22 29.93
N ARG A 119 9.43 -14.19 29.72
CA ARG A 119 9.10 -15.63 29.81
C ARG A 119 8.75 -16.11 31.23
N ASP A 120 8.84 -15.23 32.23
CA ASP A 120 8.75 -15.61 33.64
C ASP A 120 7.38 -15.36 34.29
N THR A 121 6.32 -15.07 33.52
CA THR A 121 4.96 -15.08 34.09
C THR A 121 4.33 -16.45 33.89
N VAL A 122 4.79 -17.42 34.69
CA VAL A 122 4.02 -18.63 35.00
C VAL A 122 3.28 -18.32 36.31
N LEU A 123 1.94 -18.30 36.24
CA LEU A 123 1.06 -18.22 37.41
C LEU A 123 1.12 -19.50 38.24
#